data_AF-A0AAE2ZV02-F1
#
_entry.id   AF-A0AAE2ZV02-F1
#
_cell.length_a   1.000
_cell.length_b   1.000
_cell.length_c   1.000
_cell.angle_alpha   90.00
_cell.angle_beta   90.00
_cell.angle_gamma   90.00
#
_symmetry.space_group_name_H-M   'P 1'
#
loop_
_entity.id
_entity.type
_entity.pdbx_description
1 polymer ?
#
loop_
_entity_poly.entity_id
_entity_poly.type
_entity_poly.pdbx_seq_one_letter_code
_entity_poly.pdbx_strand_id
1 'polypeptide(L)'
;ESTRKLLQTELEIMKGYEEISLRDCSMKVARELIELIIAFMFHHQIPMSVETSKLLSEDKALLYWATINRNCVICGKPHADLAHYEAVGRGMNRNKMNHYDKHVLALCREHHNEQHAIGVKSFDDKYHLHDSWIKVDERLNKMLKGEKKE
;
A
#
# COMPACT_ATOMS: atom_id res chain seq x y z
N GLU A 1 -3.84 -26.20 -1.52
CA GLU A 1 -4.40 -26.35 -0.16
C GLU A 1 -3.40 -26.02 0.95
N SER A 2 -2.09 -26.22 0.75
CA SER A 2 -1.03 -25.93 1.72
C SER A 2 -0.85 -24.45 2.08
N THR A 3 -0.78 -23.54 1.11
CA THR A 3 -0.53 -22.10 1.36
C THR A 3 -1.65 -21.44 2.16
N ARG A 4 -2.90 -21.81 1.88
CA ARG A 4 -4.08 -21.30 2.61
C ARG A 4 -3.96 -21.63 4.10
N LYS A 5 -3.73 -22.91 4.43
CA LYS A 5 -3.57 -23.35 5.82
C LYS A 5 -2.38 -22.68 6.49
N LEU A 6 -1.26 -22.54 5.78
CA LEU A 6 -0.08 -21.86 6.30
C LEU A 6 -0.39 -20.41 6.71
N LEU A 7 -1.09 -19.65 5.87
CA LEU A 7 -1.44 -18.26 6.19
C LEU A 7 -2.52 -18.15 7.28
N GLN A 8 -3.46 -19.11 7.36
CA GLN A 8 -4.40 -19.19 8.49
C GLN A 8 -3.65 -19.42 9.81
N THR A 9 -2.76 -20.41 9.86
CA THR A 9 -1.94 -20.72 11.04
C THR A 9 -1.00 -19.58 11.42
N GLU A 10 -0.41 -18.90 10.45
CA GLU A 10 0.39 -17.70 10.71
C GLU A 10 -0.46 -16.63 11.41
N LEU A 11 -1.68 -16.34 10.91
CA LEU A 11 -2.57 -15.37 11.52
C LEU A 11 -3.01 -15.79 12.94
N GLU A 12 -3.33 -17.07 13.13
CA GLU A 12 -3.68 -17.66 14.43
C GLU A 12 -2.59 -17.37 15.46
N ILE A 13 -1.34 -17.66 15.11
CA ILE A 13 -0.17 -17.42 15.98
C ILE A 13 0.02 -15.92 16.24
N MET A 14 -0.02 -15.10 15.18
CA MET A 14 0.22 -13.65 15.28
C MET A 14 -0.82 -12.92 16.15
N LYS A 15 -2.07 -13.39 16.16
CA LYS A 15 -3.20 -12.71 16.82
C LYS A 15 -3.72 -13.46 18.05
N GLY A 16 -3.22 -14.65 18.32
CA GLY A 16 -3.70 -15.52 19.40
C GLY A 16 -5.13 -16.02 19.15
N TYR A 17 -5.48 -16.32 17.90
CA TYR A 17 -6.77 -16.91 17.56
C TYR A 17 -6.74 -18.43 17.71
N GLU A 18 -7.89 -19.01 18.06
CA GLU A 18 -8.14 -20.45 17.87
C GLU A 18 -8.17 -20.79 16.37
N GLU A 19 -8.22 -22.09 16.03
CA GLU A 19 -8.23 -22.57 14.65
C GLU A 19 -9.28 -21.83 13.81
N ILE A 20 -8.83 -21.14 12.76
CA ILE A 20 -9.68 -20.36 11.89
C ILE A 20 -10.37 -21.31 10.92
N SER A 21 -11.69 -21.30 10.92
CA SER A 21 -12.49 -21.91 9.86
C SER A 21 -13.07 -20.83 8.95
N LEU A 22 -12.80 -20.92 7.65
CA LEU A 22 -13.35 -19.98 6.66
C LEU A 22 -14.86 -20.12 6.46
N ARG A 23 -15.48 -21.18 6.99
CA ARG A 23 -16.92 -21.41 6.88
C ARG A 23 -17.73 -20.48 7.81
N ASP A 24 -17.16 -20.13 8.96
CA ASP A 24 -17.86 -19.49 10.08
C ASP A 24 -17.01 -18.46 10.83
N CYS A 25 -15.87 -18.03 10.26
CA CYS A 25 -15.08 -16.95 10.84
C CYS A 25 -15.84 -15.61 10.87
N SER A 26 -15.50 -14.77 11.85
CA SER A 26 -16.03 -13.42 11.92
C SER A 26 -15.53 -12.54 10.77
N MET A 27 -16.28 -11.49 10.42
CA MET A 27 -15.86 -10.48 9.43
C MET A 27 -14.50 -9.84 9.77
N LYS A 28 -14.18 -9.70 11.06
CA LYS A 28 -12.88 -9.19 11.51
C LYS A 28 -11.75 -10.15 11.11
N VAL A 29 -11.89 -11.43 11.43
CA VAL A 29 -10.88 -12.46 11.11
C VAL A 29 -10.71 -12.59 9.60
N ALA A 30 -11.81 -12.58 8.85
CA ALA A 30 -11.77 -12.60 7.39
C ALA A 30 -10.96 -11.43 6.81
N ARG A 31 -11.19 -10.20 7.31
CA ARG A 31 -10.44 -9.01 6.89
C ARG A 31 -8.95 -9.14 7.22
N GLU A 32 -8.61 -9.51 8.45
CA GLU A 32 -7.20 -9.65 8.87
C GLU A 32 -6.46 -10.73 8.07
N LEU A 33 -7.14 -11.81 7.67
CA LEU A 33 -6.56 -12.83 6.80
C LEU A 33 -6.32 -12.32 5.38
N ILE A 34 -7.25 -11.56 4.81
CA ILE A 34 -7.06 -10.91 3.50
C ILE A 34 -5.88 -9.94 3.55
N GLU A 35 -5.78 -9.12 4.61
CA GLU A 35 -4.65 -8.20 4.82
C GLU A 35 -3.31 -8.94 4.89
N LEU A 36 -3.25 -10.09 5.59
CA LEU A 36 -2.06 -10.93 5.66
C LEU A 36 -1.68 -11.51 4.29
N ILE A 37 -2.65 -12.01 3.53
CA ILE A 37 -2.42 -12.52 2.17
C ILE A 37 -1.85 -11.42 1.28
N ILE A 38 -2.45 -10.23 1.30
CA ILE A 38 -1.99 -9.07 0.53
C ILE A 38 -0.55 -8.70 0.92
N ALA A 39 -0.26 -8.62 2.22
CA ALA A 39 1.08 -8.30 2.74
C ALA A 39 2.11 -9.32 2.25
N PHE A 40 1.79 -10.62 2.31
CA PHE A 40 2.63 -11.71 1.81
C PHE A 40 2.90 -11.58 0.30
N MET A 41 1.87 -11.28 -0.49
CA MET A 41 2.01 -11.10 -1.94
C MET A 41 2.97 -9.97 -2.28
N PHE A 42 2.84 -8.81 -1.63
CA PHE A 42 3.77 -7.70 -1.86
C PHE A 42 5.17 -8.01 -1.35
N HIS A 43 5.32 -8.63 -0.18
CA HIS A 43 6.64 -8.95 0.37
C HIS A 43 7.44 -9.88 -0.56
N HIS A 44 6.77 -10.86 -1.16
CA HIS A 44 7.37 -11.83 -2.07
C HIS A 44 7.26 -11.47 -3.55
N GLN A 45 6.77 -10.27 -3.89
CA GLN A 45 6.61 -9.80 -5.27
C GLN A 45 5.78 -10.77 -6.13
N ILE A 46 4.75 -11.37 -5.55
CA ILE A 46 3.84 -12.29 -6.22
C ILE A 46 2.86 -11.48 -7.08
N PRO A 47 2.82 -11.69 -8.41
CA PRO A 47 1.90 -10.98 -9.27
C PRO A 47 0.44 -11.38 -9.00
N MET A 48 -0.46 -10.41 -9.02
CA MET A 48 -1.91 -10.61 -8.96
C MET A 48 -2.50 -10.79 -10.36
N SER A 49 -3.62 -11.52 -10.47
CA SER A 49 -4.43 -11.44 -11.69
C SER A 49 -5.02 -10.05 -11.87
N VAL A 50 -5.35 -9.69 -13.11
CA VAL A 50 -5.94 -8.38 -13.44
C VAL A 50 -7.26 -8.18 -12.70
N GLU A 51 -8.07 -9.22 -12.59
CA GLU A 51 -9.35 -9.21 -11.89
C GLU A 51 -9.18 -8.96 -10.39
N THR A 52 -8.22 -9.65 -9.75
CA THR A 52 -7.92 -9.47 -8.33
C THR A 52 -7.39 -8.07 -8.06
N SER A 53 -6.49 -7.59 -8.93
CA SER A 53 -5.93 -6.24 -8.85
C SER A 53 -7.02 -5.16 -8.96
N LYS A 54 -8.02 -5.36 -9.83
CA LYS A 54 -9.16 -4.43 -9.97
C LYS A 54 -10.13 -4.50 -8.79
N LEU A 55 -10.37 -5.69 -8.25
CA LEU A 55 -11.27 -5.85 -7.10
C LEU A 55 -10.72 -5.15 -5.86
N LEU A 56 -9.39 -5.12 -5.71
CA LEU A 56 -8.71 -4.59 -4.54
C LEU A 56 -8.15 -3.17 -4.74
N SER A 57 -8.32 -2.54 -5.91
CA SER A 57 -7.65 -1.27 -6.22
C SER A 57 -8.08 -0.09 -5.34
N GLU A 58 -9.26 -0.16 -4.72
CA GLU A 58 -9.76 0.82 -3.75
C GLU A 58 -9.58 0.36 -2.29
N ASP A 59 -9.03 -0.83 -2.07
CA ASP A 59 -8.78 -1.35 -0.73
C ASP A 59 -7.60 -0.62 -0.09
N LYS A 60 -7.86 0.08 1.02
CA LYS A 60 -6.85 0.87 1.73
C LYS A 60 -5.68 0.03 2.24
N ALA A 61 -5.89 -1.24 2.59
CA ALA A 61 -4.82 -2.11 3.00
C ALA A 61 -3.92 -2.47 1.81
N LEU A 62 -4.50 -2.76 0.64
CA LEU A 62 -3.73 -2.98 -0.59
C LEU A 62 -2.88 -1.76 -0.94
N LEU A 63 -3.50 -0.57 -0.96
CA LEU A 63 -2.82 0.68 -1.28
C LEU A 63 -1.70 0.99 -0.29
N TYR A 64 -1.93 0.77 1.01
CA TYR A 64 -0.91 0.91 2.04
C TYR A 64 0.26 -0.05 1.79
N TRP A 65 0.00 -1.35 1.63
CA TRP A 65 1.04 -2.36 1.41
C TRP A 65 1.83 -2.14 0.13
N ALA A 66 1.17 -1.78 -0.98
CA ALA A 66 1.85 -1.37 -2.21
C ALA A 66 2.78 -0.18 -1.96
N THR A 67 2.30 0.81 -1.20
CA THR A 67 3.03 2.05 -0.90
C THR A 67 4.29 1.78 -0.08
N ILE A 68 4.19 1.03 1.01
CA ILE A 68 5.35 0.73 1.89
C ILE A 68 6.33 -0.28 1.26
N ASN A 69 5.89 -1.09 0.30
CA ASN A 69 6.76 -2.01 -0.45
C ASN A 69 7.34 -1.39 -1.72
N ARG A 70 6.98 -0.15 -2.05
CA ARG A 70 7.44 0.57 -3.26
C ARG A 70 7.02 -0.14 -4.55
N ASN A 71 5.78 -0.62 -4.60
CA ASN A 71 5.14 -1.10 -5.81
C ASN A 71 4.18 -0.02 -6.32
N CYS A 72 4.25 0.31 -7.60
CA CYS A 72 3.37 1.29 -8.21
C CYS A 72 1.90 0.88 -8.04
N VAL A 73 1.07 1.74 -7.44
CA VAL A 73 -0.35 1.42 -7.20
C VAL A 73 -1.17 1.33 -8.49
N ILE A 74 -0.64 1.85 -9.61
CA ILE A 74 -1.30 1.82 -10.92
C ILE A 74 -0.97 0.54 -11.70
N CYS A 75 0.30 0.12 -11.68
CA CYS A 75 0.79 -0.93 -12.58
C CYS A 75 1.63 -2.02 -11.93
N GLY A 76 1.80 -1.98 -10.60
CA GLY A 76 2.55 -2.98 -9.83
C GLY A 76 4.08 -2.95 -9.99
N LYS A 77 4.63 -2.15 -10.92
CA LYS A 77 6.09 -2.04 -11.14
C LYS A 77 6.83 -1.75 -9.81
N PRO A 78 7.89 -2.50 -9.47
CA PRO A 78 8.66 -2.28 -8.25
C PRO A 78 9.51 -1.01 -8.32
N HIS A 79 10.16 -0.68 -7.19
CA HIS A 79 11.06 0.47 -7.04
C HIS A 79 10.38 1.82 -7.30
N ALA A 80 9.11 1.93 -6.90
CA ALA A 80 8.33 3.14 -6.99
C ALA A 80 8.80 4.23 -6.00
N ASP A 81 8.65 5.48 -6.42
CA ASP A 81 8.82 6.65 -5.58
C ASP A 81 7.57 6.83 -4.69
N LEU A 82 7.74 7.49 -3.53
CA LEU A 82 6.60 7.97 -2.75
C LEU A 82 6.22 9.33 -3.32
N ALA A 83 5.14 9.36 -4.08
CA ALA A 83 4.54 10.56 -4.60
C ALA A 83 3.70 11.23 -3.52
N HIS A 84 3.80 12.56 -3.40
CA HIS A 84 2.96 13.34 -2.50
C HIS A 84 1.69 13.82 -3.20
N TYR A 85 0.58 13.80 -2.47
CA TYR A 85 -0.66 14.46 -2.88
C TYR A 85 -0.50 15.98 -2.80
N GLU A 86 -0.07 16.48 -1.64
CA GLU A 86 0.19 17.89 -1.42
C GLU A 86 1.61 18.26 -1.86
N ALA A 87 1.77 19.43 -2.48
CA ALA A 87 3.08 19.91 -2.88
C ALA A 87 4.02 20.09 -1.68
N VAL A 88 5.25 19.56 -1.78
CA VAL A 88 6.34 19.89 -0.87
C VAL A 88 7.05 21.14 -1.38
N GLY A 89 7.02 22.22 -0.61
CA GLY A 89 7.56 23.52 -1.03
C GLY A 89 9.08 23.48 -1.33
N ARG A 90 9.52 24.28 -2.31
CA ARG A 90 10.92 24.30 -2.82
C ARG A 90 12.01 24.57 -1.76
N GLY A 91 11.67 25.20 -0.63
CA GLY A 91 12.60 25.48 0.47
C GLY A 91 12.66 24.41 1.56
N MET A 92 11.82 23.36 1.47
CA MET A 92 11.71 22.33 2.48
C MET A 92 12.66 21.17 2.19
N ASN A 93 13.44 20.77 3.19
CA ASN A 93 14.23 19.56 3.11
C ASN A 93 13.33 18.35 3.44
N ARG A 94 12.93 17.60 2.42
CA ARG A 94 12.11 16.39 2.56
C ARG A 94 12.70 15.35 3.52
N ASN A 95 14.02 15.33 3.70
CA ASN A 95 14.69 14.39 4.60
C ASN A 95 14.66 14.83 6.08
N LYS A 96 14.26 16.08 6.36
CA LYS A 96 14.26 16.64 7.72
C LYS A 96 12.88 17.06 8.19
N MET A 97 12.00 17.46 7.27
CA MET A 97 10.64 17.86 7.63
C MET A 97 9.82 16.67 8.12
N ASN A 98 8.77 16.98 8.87
CA ASN A 98 7.77 16.00 9.23
C ASN A 98 6.69 15.93 8.15
N HIS A 99 6.22 14.73 7.82
CA HIS A 99 5.27 14.50 6.72
C HIS A 99 3.87 14.10 7.19
N TYR A 100 3.57 14.10 8.49
CA TYR A 100 2.29 13.64 9.05
C TYR A 100 1.04 14.39 8.55
N ASP A 101 1.22 15.60 8.00
CA ASP A 101 0.16 16.41 7.39
C ASP A 101 -0.02 16.11 5.88
N LYS A 102 0.70 15.12 5.35
CA LYS A 102 0.72 14.75 3.93
C LYS A 102 0.06 13.40 3.68
N HIS A 103 -0.33 13.21 2.43
CA HIS A 103 -0.75 11.92 1.89
C HIS A 103 0.16 11.48 0.76
N VAL A 104 0.34 10.17 0.64
CA VAL A 104 1.26 9.57 -0.32
C VAL A 104 0.72 8.31 -0.97
N LEU A 105 1.24 8.01 -2.16
CA LEU A 105 1.09 6.74 -2.86
C LEU A 105 2.44 6.34 -3.48
N ALA A 106 2.68 5.03 -3.65
CA ALA A 106 3.80 4.58 -4.45
C ALA A 106 3.49 4.68 -5.95
N LEU A 107 4.26 5.47 -6.68
CA LEU A 107 4.17 5.60 -8.13
C LEU A 107 5.52 5.28 -8.78
N CYS A 108 5.54 4.43 -9.81
CA CYS A 108 6.75 4.24 -10.59
C CYS A 108 7.12 5.54 -11.31
N ARG A 109 8.38 5.65 -11.76
CA ARG A 109 8.91 6.86 -12.40
C ARG A 109 8.02 7.42 -13.52
N GLU A 110 7.44 6.54 -14.33
CA GLU A 110 6.53 6.87 -15.43
C GLU A 110 5.27 7.59 -14.91
N HIS A 111 4.52 6.95 -14.01
CA HIS A 111 3.29 7.51 -13.45
C HIS A 111 3.55 8.71 -12.52
N HIS A 112 4.67 8.72 -11.79
CA HIS A 112 5.03 9.85 -10.94
C HIS A 112 5.36 11.11 -11.76
N ASN A 113 6.07 10.94 -12.88
CA ASN A 113 6.32 12.03 -13.82
C ASN A 113 5.02 12.49 -14.50
N GLU A 114 4.13 11.55 -14.84
CA GLU A 114 2.82 11.90 -15.38
C GLU A 114 2.00 12.73 -14.39
N GLN A 115 1.93 12.32 -13.12
CA GLN A 115 1.27 13.07 -12.05
C GLN A 115 1.82 14.51 -11.96
N HIS A 116 3.15 14.69 -12.03
CA HIS A 116 3.76 16.01 -12.09
C HIS A 116 3.38 16.81 -13.35
N ALA A 117 3.23 16.15 -14.49
CA ALA A 117 2.93 16.78 -15.77
C ALA A 117 1.47 17.26 -15.89
N ILE A 118 0.51 16.44 -15.45
CA ILE A 118 -0.93 16.74 -15.60
C ILE A 118 -1.56 17.32 -14.34
N GLY A 119 -0.83 17.30 -13.21
CA GLY A 119 -1.31 17.71 -11.90
C GLY A 119 -2.12 16.62 -11.19
N VAL A 120 -2.09 16.66 -9.85
CA VAL A 120 -2.66 15.62 -8.97
C VAL A 120 -4.15 15.39 -9.24
N LYS A 121 -4.95 16.45 -9.39
CA LYS A 121 -6.40 16.30 -9.64
C LYS A 121 -6.71 15.57 -10.95
N SER A 122 -6.06 15.96 -12.04
CA SER A 122 -6.23 15.30 -13.35
C SER A 122 -5.74 13.85 -13.31
N PHE A 123 -4.71 13.57 -12.51
CA PHE A 123 -4.20 12.23 -12.29
C PHE A 123 -5.20 11.37 -11.49
N ASP A 124 -5.82 11.93 -10.45
CA ASP A 124 -6.88 11.27 -9.68
C ASP A 124 -8.11 10.97 -10.54
N ASP A 125 -8.51 11.88 -11.42
CA ASP A 125 -9.61 11.66 -12.37
C ASP A 125 -9.30 10.50 -13.34
N LYS A 126 -8.09 10.47 -13.88
CA LYS A 126 -7.67 9.46 -14.87
C LYS A 126 -7.58 8.05 -14.27
N TYR A 127 -7.15 7.94 -13.01
CA TYR A 127 -6.90 6.66 -12.35
C TYR A 127 -7.87 6.34 -11.20
N HIS A 128 -8.88 7.16 -10.99
CA HIS A 128 -9.89 7.03 -9.93
C HIS A 128 -9.30 6.96 -8.51
N LEU A 129 -8.42 7.92 -8.15
CA LEU A 129 -7.65 7.90 -6.89
C LEU A 129 -8.14 8.86 -5.79
N HIS A 130 -9.29 9.51 -5.97
CA HIS A 130 -9.79 10.58 -5.09
C HIS A 130 -9.76 10.23 -3.60
N ASP A 131 -10.08 9.00 -3.23
CA ASP A 131 -10.13 8.51 -1.84
C ASP A 131 -9.00 7.53 -1.49
N SER A 132 -8.00 7.40 -2.37
CA SER A 132 -6.97 6.36 -2.32
C SER A 132 -5.69 6.80 -1.59
N TRP A 133 -5.44 8.10 -1.47
CA TRP A 133 -4.20 8.63 -0.91
C TRP A 133 -4.04 8.29 0.58
N ILE A 134 -2.88 7.72 0.93
CA ILE A 134 -2.61 7.21 2.28
C ILE A 134 -2.02 8.31 3.15
N LYS A 135 -2.68 8.61 4.28
CA LYS A 135 -2.15 9.54 5.28
C LYS A 135 -0.83 8.99 5.84
N VAL A 136 0.19 9.83 5.89
CA VAL A 136 1.51 9.44 6.39
C VAL A 136 1.44 9.08 7.88
N ASP A 137 1.82 7.86 8.18
CA ASP A 137 2.04 7.34 9.54
C ASP A 137 3.53 7.40 9.93
N GLU A 138 3.89 6.84 11.08
CA GLU A 138 5.28 6.81 11.54
C GLU A 138 6.21 6.10 10.54
N ARG A 139 5.77 4.96 9.99
CA ARG A 139 6.57 4.17 9.06
C ARG A 139 6.84 4.92 7.76
N LEU A 140 5.80 5.51 7.17
CA LEU A 140 5.89 6.31 5.96
C LEU A 140 6.73 7.57 6.18
N ASN A 141 6.63 8.21 7.35
CA ASN A 141 7.46 9.38 7.68
C ASN A 141 8.96 9.02 7.68
N LYS A 142 9.33 7.90 8.31
CA LYS A 142 10.71 7.38 8.29
C LYS A 142 11.18 7.09 6.86
N MET A 143 10.34 6.43 6.07
CA MET A 143 10.63 6.13 4.66
C MET A 143 10.82 7.38 3.79
N LEU A 144 10.01 8.42 4.00
CA LEU A 144 10.10 9.71 3.30
C LEU A 144 11.36 10.48 3.68
N LYS A 145 11.85 10.29 4.91
CA LYS A 145 13.11 10.87 5.38
C LYS A 145 14.36 10.13 4.90
N GLY A 146 14.18 8.97 4.27
CA GLY A 146 15.28 8.10 3.84
C GLY A 146 15.90 7.30 4.99
N GLU A 147 15.19 7.16 6.12
CA GLU A 147 15.60 6.28 7.22
C GLU A 147 15.47 4.82 6.77
N LYS A 148 16.42 3.96 7.16
CA LYS A 148 16.41 2.54 6.79
C LYS A 148 15.24 1.84 7.49
N LYS A 149 14.65 0.83 6.83
CA LYS A 149 13.74 -0.12 7.50
C LYS A 149 14.59 -0.88 8.53
N GLU A 150 14.27 -0.73 9.82
CA GLU A 150 14.69 -1.69 10.86
C GLU A 150 13.99 -3.03 10.66
#